data_AF-A0A0B1T1A3-F1
#
_entry.id   AF-A0A0B1T1A3-F1
#
_cell.length_a   1.000
_cell.length_b   1.000
_cell.length_c   1.000
_cell.angle_alpha   90.00
_cell.angle_beta   90.00
_cell.angle_gamma   90.00
#
_symmetry.space_group_name_H-M   'P 1'
#
loop_
_entity.id
_entity.type
_entity.pdbx_description
1 polymer ?
#
loop_
_entity_poly.entity_id
_entity_poly.type
_entity_poly.pdbx_seq_one_letter_code
_entity_poly.pdbx_strand_id
1 'polypeptide(L)'
;MVYWNMSLTQNGTVEKVKPWWPRGMGDPNLYTMEVILYNKTWRQELTLENGIKLDYHLSLDVYRQKFGFRTVRTTKTQILINEKPFYCLGFGMHEDFEIHGRGYNQVVMTKDMNLLEWMNGNCYRTTHYPYAEERMEESDRRGIAVVVETPALIFLREYSEKHLKLHKQMLKDLIERDRNHPSAIMWSISNEPETLRRNGSRDYFEKLVNYTHDLDNTRPVTIVFGGPTQIEDIDNTVAAYSKCSIAPVSTL
;
A
#
# COMPACT_ATOMS: atom_id res chain seq x y z
N MET A 1 5.25 -27.11 -21.00
CA MET A 1 4.02 -26.37 -21.37
C MET A 1 4.27 -24.90 -21.07
N VAL A 2 4.38 -24.08 -22.11
CA VAL A 2 4.47 -22.62 -21.96
C VAL A 2 3.04 -22.14 -21.76
N TYR A 3 2.69 -21.75 -20.53
CA TYR A 3 1.42 -21.09 -20.28
C TYR A 3 1.49 -19.72 -20.95
N TRP A 4 0.77 -19.56 -22.05
CA TRP A 4 0.52 -18.25 -22.63
C TRP A 4 -0.28 -17.45 -21.60
N ASN A 5 0.32 -16.38 -21.07
CA ASN A 5 -0.33 -15.51 -20.11
C ASN A 5 -1.35 -14.65 -20.88
N MET A 6 -2.54 -15.19 -21.12
CA MET A 6 -3.67 -14.40 -21.65
C MET A 6 -4.15 -13.48 -20.54
N SER A 7 -3.84 -12.19 -20.63
CA SER A 7 -4.44 -11.18 -19.77
C SER A 7 -5.86 -10.88 -20.26
N LEU A 8 -6.85 -11.08 -19.39
CA LEU A 8 -8.21 -10.59 -19.59
C LEU A 8 -8.33 -9.26 -18.86
N THR A 9 -8.62 -8.19 -19.61
CA THR A 9 -8.88 -6.86 -19.03
C THR A 9 -10.34 -6.51 -19.26
N GLN A 10 -11.06 -6.18 -18.18
CA GLN A 10 -12.42 -5.68 -18.24
C GLN A 10 -12.49 -4.29 -17.60
N ASN A 11 -13.10 -3.36 -18.32
CA ASN A 11 -13.32 -2.00 -17.85
C ASN A 11 -14.82 -1.76 -17.65
N GLY A 12 -15.18 -0.98 -16.64
CA GLY A 12 -16.55 -0.60 -16.35
C GLY A 12 -16.61 0.76 -15.66
N THR A 13 -17.80 1.35 -15.63
CA THR A 13 -18.06 2.62 -14.95
C THR A 13 -18.94 2.38 -13.74
N VAL A 14 -18.56 2.97 -12.60
CA VAL A 14 -19.39 3.00 -11.39
C VAL A 14 -19.82 4.43 -11.16
N GLU A 15 -21.12 4.69 -11.18
CA GLU A 15 -21.67 6.01 -10.90
C GLU A 15 -21.84 6.22 -9.39
N LYS A 16 -21.77 7.48 -8.95
CA LYS A 16 -22.04 7.90 -7.56
C LYS A 16 -21.22 7.12 -6.52
N VAL A 17 -19.93 6.90 -6.83
CA VAL A 17 -18.97 6.27 -5.93
C VAL A 17 -18.90 7.00 -4.59
N LYS A 18 -18.94 6.25 -3.49
CA LYS A 18 -18.59 6.73 -2.16
C LYS A 18 -17.08 6.51 -1.98
N PRO A 19 -16.27 7.57 -1.89
CA PRO A 19 -14.84 7.41 -1.74
C PRO A 19 -14.48 6.81 -0.38
N TRP A 20 -13.39 6.06 -0.36
CA TRP A 20 -12.73 5.65 0.88
C TRP A 20 -12.02 6.87 1.49
N TRP A 21 -12.18 7.05 2.78
CA TRP A 21 -11.50 8.11 3.53
C TRP A 21 -10.67 7.54 4.66
N PRO A 22 -9.50 8.15 4.93
CA PRO A 22 -8.81 7.90 6.17
C PRO A 22 -9.59 8.46 7.36
N ARG A 23 -9.27 7.94 8.54
CA ARG A 23 -9.89 8.29 9.82
C ARG A 23 -9.81 9.80 10.04
N GLY A 24 -10.94 10.36 10.46
CA GLY A 24 -11.09 11.80 10.70
C GLY A 24 -11.43 12.63 9.45
N MET A 25 -11.51 12.02 8.26
CA MET A 25 -11.88 12.73 7.02
C MET A 25 -13.20 12.25 6.39
N GLY A 26 -13.73 11.11 6.82
CA GLY A 26 -14.97 10.52 6.32
C GLY A 26 -15.04 9.03 6.63
N ASP A 27 -15.96 8.33 5.97
CA ASP A 27 -16.14 6.89 6.13
C ASP A 27 -15.17 6.08 5.25
N PRO A 28 -14.59 4.98 5.76
CA PRO A 28 -13.75 4.07 4.98
C PRO A 28 -14.62 3.15 4.09
N ASN A 29 -15.28 3.74 3.09
CA ASN A 29 -16.14 3.00 2.16
C ASN A 29 -15.34 1.97 1.36
N LEU A 30 -15.73 0.69 1.47
CA LEU A 30 -15.14 -0.42 0.73
C LEU A 30 -16.17 -1.09 -0.17
N TYR A 31 -15.67 -1.62 -1.27
CA TYR A 31 -16.39 -2.38 -2.28
C TYR A 31 -15.77 -3.77 -2.37
N THR A 32 -16.55 -4.76 -2.80
CA THR A 32 -16.05 -6.12 -3.04
C THR A 32 -16.08 -6.39 -4.53
N MET A 33 -14.91 -6.68 -5.10
CA MET A 33 -14.78 -7.26 -6.43
C MET A 33 -14.90 -8.77 -6.30
N GLU A 34 -15.74 -9.39 -7.14
CA GLU A 34 -15.88 -10.84 -7.21
C GLU A 34 -15.56 -11.31 -8.64
N VAL A 35 -14.63 -12.26 -8.76
CA VAL A 35 -14.25 -12.91 -10.01
C VAL A 35 -14.72 -14.35 -9.94
N ILE A 36 -15.72 -14.69 -10.75
CA ILE A 36 -16.32 -16.03 -10.79
C ILE A 36 -15.78 -16.77 -12.01
N LEU A 37 -15.11 -17.89 -11.77
CA LEU A 37 -14.75 -18.86 -12.80
C LEU A 37 -15.91 -19.84 -12.96
N TYR A 38 -16.41 -20.03 -14.18
CA TYR A 38 -17.48 -21.00 -14.45
C TYR A 38 -17.17 -21.81 -15.71
N ASN A 39 -17.71 -23.02 -15.76
CA ASN A 39 -17.61 -23.84 -16.96
C ASN A 39 -18.79 -23.56 -17.90
N LYS A 40 -18.49 -23.06 -19.12
CA LYS A 40 -19.50 -22.73 -20.13
C LYS A 40 -20.36 -23.93 -20.56
N THR A 41 -19.82 -25.15 -20.49
CA THR A 41 -20.53 -26.38 -20.91
C THR A 41 -21.38 -26.99 -19.81
N TRP A 42 -21.12 -26.66 -18.55
CA TRP A 42 -21.88 -27.17 -17.40
C TRP A 42 -23.05 -26.23 -17.11
N ARG A 43 -24.08 -26.33 -17.95
CA ARG A 43 -25.39 -25.68 -17.72
C ARG A 43 -26.25 -26.59 -16.86
N GLN A 44 -26.88 -26.01 -15.84
CA GLN A 44 -27.96 -26.65 -15.10
C GLN A 44 -29.23 -25.81 -15.27
N GLU A 45 -30.35 -26.50 -15.48
CA GLU A 45 -31.67 -25.88 -15.52
C GLU A 45 -32.38 -26.19 -14.19
N LEU A 46 -32.61 -25.18 -13.37
CA LEU A 46 -33.46 -25.28 -12.17
C LEU A 46 -34.87 -24.84 -12.53
N THR A 47 -35.87 -25.69 -12.26
CA THR A 47 -37.28 -25.27 -12.31
C THR A 47 -37.72 -24.96 -10.88
N LEU A 48 -38.01 -23.69 -10.60
CA LEU A 48 -38.58 -23.24 -9.33
C LEU A 48 -40.01 -23.78 -9.16
N GLU A 49 -40.52 -23.84 -7.92
CA GLU A 49 -41.88 -24.34 -7.62
C GLU A 49 -43.00 -23.57 -8.37
N ASN A 50 -42.73 -22.32 -8.76
CA ASN A 50 -43.64 -21.50 -9.56
C ASN A 50 -43.50 -21.70 -11.08
N GLY A 51 -42.73 -22.70 -11.52
CA GLY A 51 -42.52 -23.04 -12.93
C GLY A 51 -41.48 -22.19 -13.67
N ILE A 52 -40.81 -21.26 -13.00
CA ILE A 52 -39.74 -20.46 -13.62
C ILE A 52 -38.48 -21.33 -13.79
N LYS A 53 -37.98 -21.39 -15.03
CA LYS A 53 -36.72 -22.05 -15.38
C LYS A 53 -35.58 -21.05 -15.30
N LEU A 54 -34.56 -21.37 -14.50
CA LEU A 54 -33.31 -20.63 -14.40
C LEU A 54 -32.20 -21.43 -15.09
N ASP A 55 -31.58 -20.85 -16.11
CA ASP A 55 -30.34 -21.35 -16.70
C ASP A 55 -29.16 -20.71 -15.96
N TYR A 56 -28.34 -21.53 -15.29
CA TYR A 56 -27.15 -21.06 -14.62
C TYR A 56 -25.94 -21.93 -14.94
N HIS A 57 -24.79 -21.28 -15.01
CA HIS A 57 -23.51 -21.95 -15.11
C HIS A 57 -23.05 -22.38 -13.72
N LEU A 58 -22.57 -23.61 -13.60
CA LEU A 58 -21.92 -24.05 -12.36
C LEU A 58 -20.59 -23.30 -12.19
N SER A 59 -20.48 -22.53 -11.10
CA SER A 59 -19.23 -21.88 -10.69
C SER A 59 -18.21 -22.93 -10.27
N LEU A 60 -17.00 -22.85 -10.83
CA LEU A 60 -15.85 -23.66 -10.44
C LEU A 60 -15.12 -23.06 -9.25
N ASP A 61 -14.92 -21.74 -9.27
CA ASP A 61 -14.17 -21.02 -8.25
C ASP A 61 -14.62 -19.56 -8.18
N VAL A 62 -14.41 -18.92 -7.02
CA VAL A 62 -14.77 -17.54 -6.77
C VAL A 62 -13.64 -16.85 -5.99
N TYR A 63 -13.03 -15.85 -6.62
CA TYR A 63 -12.07 -14.97 -5.96
C TYR A 63 -12.74 -13.66 -5.54
N ARG A 64 -12.51 -13.23 -4.30
CA ARG A 64 -13.07 -11.98 -3.75
C ARG A 64 -11.96 -11.08 -3.27
N GLN A 65 -12.04 -9.80 -3.60
CA GLN A 65 -11.11 -8.79 -3.11
C GLN A 65 -11.85 -7.53 -2.71
N LYS A 66 -11.57 -7.03 -1.50
CA LYS A 66 -12.06 -5.72 -1.06
C LYS A 66 -11.15 -4.63 -1.63
N PHE A 67 -11.75 -3.51 -2.02
CA PHE A 67 -11.03 -2.33 -2.50
C PHE A 67 -11.82 -1.06 -2.17
N GLY A 68 -11.17 0.10 -2.28
CA GLY A 68 -11.80 1.39 -2.04
C GLY A 68 -11.38 2.41 -3.09
N PHE A 69 -12.31 3.28 -3.48
CA PHE A 69 -12.01 4.36 -4.42
C PHE A 69 -11.44 5.56 -3.65
N ARG A 70 -10.17 5.90 -3.87
CA ARG A 70 -9.59 7.13 -3.32
C ARG A 70 -8.44 7.63 -4.20
N THR A 71 -8.34 8.93 -4.43
CA THR A 71 -7.17 9.53 -5.08
C THR A 71 -6.12 9.87 -4.02
N VAL A 72 -4.84 9.66 -4.35
CA VAL A 72 -3.73 10.28 -3.63
C VAL A 72 -2.97 11.14 -4.63
N ARG A 73 -2.50 12.30 -4.20
CA ARG A 73 -1.36 12.97 -4.83
C ARG A 73 -0.57 13.77 -3.80
N THR A 74 0.54 14.31 -4.23
CA THR A 74 1.35 15.24 -3.44
C THR A 74 1.39 16.60 -4.14
N THR A 75 1.47 17.66 -3.33
CA THR A 75 1.95 18.96 -3.76
C THR A 75 3.37 19.15 -3.22
N LYS A 76 3.97 20.33 -3.42
CA LYS A 76 5.27 20.66 -2.84
C LYS A 76 5.30 20.59 -1.31
N THR A 77 4.15 20.71 -0.64
CA THR A 77 4.07 20.89 0.82
C THR A 77 3.06 19.99 1.50
N GLN A 78 2.18 19.32 0.75
CA GLN A 78 1.05 18.58 1.32
C GLN A 78 0.80 17.27 0.59
N ILE A 79 0.30 16.29 1.33
CA ILE A 79 -0.33 15.09 0.76
C ILE A 79 -1.82 15.40 0.64
N LEU A 80 -2.42 15.06 -0.50
CA LEU A 80 -3.85 15.21 -0.74
C LEU A 80 -4.48 13.82 -0.91
N ILE A 81 -5.56 13.57 -0.18
CA ILE A 81 -6.43 12.40 -0.37
C ILE A 81 -7.81 12.89 -0.79
N ASN A 82 -8.31 12.43 -1.94
CA ASN A 82 -9.57 12.89 -2.53
C ASN A 82 -9.63 14.43 -2.60
N GLU A 83 -8.58 15.00 -3.18
CA GLU A 83 -8.37 16.44 -3.35
C GLU A 83 -8.16 17.24 -2.04
N LYS A 84 -8.33 16.64 -0.86
CA LYS A 84 -8.24 17.32 0.45
C LYS A 84 -6.90 17.10 1.15
N PRO A 85 -6.34 18.11 1.85
CA PRO A 85 -5.11 17.96 2.63
C PRO A 85 -5.24 16.87 3.69
N PHE A 86 -4.29 15.94 3.68
CA PHE A 86 -4.14 14.89 4.67
C PHE A 86 -2.87 15.13 5.48
N TYR A 87 -3.02 15.08 6.81
CA TYR A 87 -1.91 15.16 7.74
C TYR A 87 -1.81 13.83 8.50
N CYS A 88 -0.67 13.17 8.37
CA CYS A 88 -0.40 11.87 9.00
C CYS A 88 -0.11 12.10 10.49
N LEU A 89 -1.09 11.79 11.33
CA LEU A 89 -0.98 11.68 12.78
C LEU A 89 -0.64 10.22 13.11
N GLY A 90 0.65 9.92 13.13
CA GLY A 90 1.12 8.54 13.16
C GLY A 90 2.57 8.40 13.58
N PHE A 91 3.03 7.16 13.57
CA PHE A 91 4.41 6.80 13.89
C PHE A 91 4.85 5.56 13.10
N GLY A 92 6.15 5.30 13.10
CA GLY A 92 6.68 4.00 12.69
C GLY A 92 6.26 2.95 13.71
N MET A 93 5.52 1.94 13.28
CA MET A 93 5.16 0.80 14.10
C MET A 93 6.15 -0.34 13.79
N HIS A 94 6.33 -1.30 14.69
CA HIS A 94 7.01 -2.57 14.39
C HIS A 94 6.01 -3.70 14.71
N GLU A 95 6.05 -4.80 13.95
CA GLU A 95 5.33 -6.02 14.37
C GLU A 95 6.19 -6.73 15.41
N ASP A 96 5.99 -6.38 16.68
CA ASP A 96 6.72 -7.01 17.77
C ASP A 96 5.85 -7.12 19.01
N PHE A 97 6.04 -8.20 19.76
CA PHE A 97 5.32 -8.45 21.00
C PHE A 97 6.19 -9.22 21.98
N GLU A 98 6.10 -8.86 23.27
CA GLU A 98 7.02 -9.33 24.32
C GLU A 98 7.13 -10.86 24.40
N ILE A 99 6.06 -11.60 24.11
CA ILE A 99 6.01 -13.06 24.31
C ILE A 99 6.37 -13.86 23.05
N HIS A 100 5.92 -13.45 21.86
CA HIS A 100 6.10 -14.22 20.61
C HIS A 100 6.88 -13.47 19.54
N GLY A 101 7.50 -12.34 19.90
CA GLY A 101 8.27 -11.51 18.99
C GLY A 101 7.45 -11.05 17.78
N ARG A 102 8.03 -11.20 16.59
CA ARG A 102 7.47 -10.74 15.31
C ARG A 102 6.42 -11.66 14.69
N GLY A 103 6.02 -12.74 15.38
CA GLY A 103 4.96 -13.61 14.89
C GLY A 103 3.64 -12.86 14.77
N TYR A 104 2.93 -13.00 13.64
CA TYR A 104 1.62 -12.39 13.48
C TYR A 104 0.63 -12.94 14.51
N ASN A 105 -0.10 -12.04 15.17
CA ASN A 105 -1.14 -12.37 16.12
C ASN A 105 -2.29 -11.37 15.99
N GLN A 106 -3.45 -11.85 15.57
CA GLN A 106 -4.63 -11.01 15.31
C GLN A 106 -5.10 -10.24 16.56
N VAL A 107 -4.96 -10.82 17.76
CA VAL A 107 -5.36 -10.17 19.01
C VAL A 107 -4.44 -9.00 19.33
N VAL A 108 -3.13 -9.19 19.15
CA VAL A 108 -2.13 -8.12 19.34
C VAL A 108 -2.31 -7.04 18.28
N MET A 109 -2.46 -7.40 17.02
CA MET A 109 -2.73 -6.45 15.93
C MET A 109 -3.99 -5.61 16.22
N THR A 110 -5.08 -6.25 16.66
CA THR A 110 -6.33 -5.56 17.01
C THR A 110 -6.13 -4.61 18.19
N LYS A 111 -5.38 -5.04 19.22
CA LYS A 111 -5.01 -4.19 20.36
C LYS A 111 -4.23 -2.96 19.87
N ASP A 112 -3.19 -3.15 19.06
CA ASP A 112 -2.34 -2.06 18.58
C ASP A 112 -3.14 -1.05 17.76
N MET A 113 -4.03 -1.51 16.87
CA MET A 113 -4.90 -0.64 16.08
C MET A 113 -5.89 0.13 16.97
N ASN A 114 -6.46 -0.51 18.00
CA ASN A 114 -7.32 0.18 18.95
C ASN A 114 -6.56 1.25 19.75
N LEU A 115 -5.30 1.00 20.12
CA LEU A 115 -4.45 1.98 20.80
C LEU A 115 -4.10 3.16 19.88
N LEU A 116 -3.76 2.88 18.62
CA LEU A 116 -3.54 3.92 17.61
C LEU A 116 -4.77 4.82 17.49
N GLU A 117 -5.96 4.22 17.38
CA GLU A 117 -7.22 4.96 17.32
C GLU A 117 -7.52 5.75 18.60
N TRP A 118 -7.20 5.19 19.77
CA TRP A 118 -7.43 5.85 21.07
C TRP A 118 -6.59 7.12 21.21
N MET A 119 -5.38 7.12 20.64
CA MET A 119 -4.51 8.30 20.55
C MET A 119 -4.89 9.25 19.41
N ASN A 120 -6.03 9.03 18.75
CA ASN A 120 -6.50 9.79 17.59
C ASN A 120 -5.53 9.71 16.38
N GLY A 121 -4.74 8.63 16.31
CA GLY A 121 -3.88 8.35 15.17
C GLY A 121 -4.69 7.95 13.94
N ASN A 122 -4.23 8.37 12.77
CA ASN A 122 -4.89 8.11 11.48
C ASN A 122 -3.96 7.45 10.46
N CYS A 123 -2.72 7.16 10.85
CA CYS A 123 -1.66 6.78 9.93
C CYS A 123 -0.57 5.98 10.65
N TYR A 124 0.10 5.05 9.97
CA TYR A 124 1.36 4.46 10.44
C TYR A 124 2.26 4.06 9.27
N ARG A 125 3.53 3.77 9.58
CA ARG A 125 4.52 3.25 8.61
C ARG A 125 4.90 1.82 8.98
N THR A 126 4.99 0.92 7.99
CA THR A 126 5.41 -0.48 8.19
C THR A 126 6.94 -0.57 8.35
N THR A 127 7.46 0.11 9.37
CA THR A 127 8.89 0.20 9.68
C THR A 127 9.41 -1.23 9.99
N HIS A 128 10.30 -1.85 9.21
CA HIS A 128 10.84 -1.44 7.90
C HIS A 128 10.72 -2.58 6.89
N TYR A 129 9.54 -3.18 6.79
CA TYR A 129 9.22 -4.34 5.96
C TYR A 129 7.70 -4.46 5.75
N PRO A 130 7.24 -5.22 4.74
CA PRO A 130 5.85 -5.51 4.53
C PRO A 130 5.31 -6.33 5.70
N TYR A 131 4.12 -5.97 6.17
CA TYR A 131 3.45 -6.67 7.26
C TYR A 131 2.55 -7.80 6.74
N ALA A 132 1.97 -8.55 7.67
CA ALA A 132 0.90 -9.50 7.36
C ALA A 132 -0.25 -8.83 6.56
N GLU A 133 -0.82 -9.54 5.59
CA GLU A 133 -1.87 -9.02 4.69
C GLU A 133 -3.11 -8.60 5.48
N GLU A 134 -3.44 -9.34 6.52
CA GLU A 134 -4.55 -9.06 7.43
C GLU A 134 -4.42 -7.68 8.10
N ARG A 135 -3.19 -7.17 8.28
CA ARG A 135 -2.97 -5.82 8.83
C ARG A 135 -3.36 -4.73 7.83
N MET A 136 -3.15 -4.96 6.54
CA MET A 136 -3.60 -4.05 5.48
C MET A 136 -5.12 -4.11 5.31
N GLU A 137 -5.72 -5.30 5.36
CA GLU A 137 -7.19 -5.46 5.34
C GLU A 137 -7.87 -4.75 6.50
N GLU A 138 -7.29 -4.84 7.70
CA GLU A 138 -7.83 -4.17 8.88
C GLU A 138 -7.64 -2.64 8.80
N SER A 139 -6.52 -2.18 8.22
CA SER A 139 -6.27 -0.76 7.98
C SER A 139 -7.26 -0.17 6.96
N ASP A 140 -7.56 -0.91 5.88
CA ASP A 140 -8.63 -0.55 4.94
C ASP A 140 -9.97 -0.39 5.63
N ARG A 141 -10.34 -1.36 6.48
CA ARG A 141 -11.62 -1.39 7.18
C ARG A 141 -11.75 -0.25 8.20
N ARG A 142 -10.67 0.10 8.89
CA ARG A 142 -10.64 1.15 9.92
C ARG A 142 -10.42 2.56 9.35
N GLY A 143 -10.05 2.68 8.07
CA GLY A 143 -9.64 3.95 7.49
C GLY A 143 -8.27 4.41 7.99
N ILE A 144 -7.36 3.51 8.35
CA ILE A 144 -6.03 3.90 8.82
C ILE A 144 -5.11 3.95 7.60
N ALA A 145 -4.48 5.10 7.36
CA ALA A 145 -3.54 5.25 6.25
C ALA A 145 -2.21 4.54 6.55
N VAL A 146 -1.57 3.98 5.53
CA VAL A 146 -0.35 3.20 5.68
C VAL A 146 0.71 3.68 4.68
N VAL A 147 1.89 3.99 5.20
CA VAL A 147 3.12 4.10 4.40
C VAL A 147 3.76 2.72 4.39
N VAL A 148 3.65 2.03 3.26
CA VAL A 148 4.09 0.64 3.12
C VAL A 148 5.54 0.63 2.68
N GLU A 149 6.37 -0.14 3.36
CA GLU A 149 7.82 -0.11 3.22
C GLU A 149 8.43 -1.43 2.79
N THR A 150 9.36 -1.34 1.84
CA THR A 150 10.17 -2.47 1.36
C THR A 150 11.22 -2.86 2.40
N PRO A 151 11.63 -4.15 2.52
CA PRO A 151 12.66 -4.60 3.46
C PRO A 151 14.09 -4.16 3.11
N ALA A 152 14.32 -2.88 2.80
CA ALA A 152 15.61 -2.32 2.42
C ALA A 152 16.13 -1.36 3.50
N LEU A 153 16.95 -1.90 4.42
CA LEU A 153 17.47 -1.23 5.61
C LEU A 153 18.93 -0.79 5.47
N ILE A 154 19.29 0.29 6.16
CA ILE A 154 20.55 0.59 6.90
C ILE A 154 21.85 0.01 6.32
N PHE A 155 21.98 -1.31 6.33
CA PHE A 155 23.20 -2.04 5.99
C PHE A 155 23.41 -2.25 4.48
N LEU A 156 22.64 -1.59 3.60
CA LEU A 156 22.94 -1.54 2.17
C LEU A 156 24.20 -0.68 1.93
N ARG A 157 25.36 -1.30 2.11
CA ARG A 157 26.69 -0.68 1.99
C ARG A 157 27.25 -0.71 0.57
N GLU A 158 26.54 -1.36 -0.35
CA GLU A 158 26.99 -1.58 -1.72
C GLU A 158 25.82 -1.42 -2.70
N TYR A 159 26.00 -0.52 -3.67
CA TYR A 159 25.04 -0.26 -4.75
C TYR A 159 25.45 -1.03 -6.00
N SER A 160 25.31 -2.35 -5.98
CA SER A 160 25.62 -3.22 -7.13
C SER A 160 24.36 -3.54 -7.95
N GLU A 161 24.56 -3.93 -9.21
CA GLU A 161 23.47 -4.37 -10.09
C GLU A 161 22.71 -5.57 -9.50
N LYS A 162 23.41 -6.45 -8.79
CA LYS A 162 22.80 -7.58 -8.07
C LYS A 162 21.83 -7.09 -6.99
N HIS A 163 22.24 -6.11 -6.18
CA HIS A 163 21.37 -5.53 -5.15
C HIS A 163 20.22 -4.74 -5.77
N LEU A 164 20.44 -4.04 -6.89
CA LEU A 164 19.38 -3.32 -7.59
C LEU A 164 18.30 -4.29 -8.08
N LYS A 165 18.70 -5.42 -8.69
CA LYS A 165 17.78 -6.45 -9.16
C LYS A 165 16.96 -7.05 -8.03
N LEU A 166 17.60 -7.39 -6.90
CA LEU A 166 16.90 -7.92 -5.73
C LEU A 166 15.92 -6.90 -5.14
N HIS A 167 16.33 -5.64 -5.02
CA HIS A 167 15.48 -4.58 -4.51
C HIS A 167 14.26 -4.33 -5.42
N LYS A 168 14.46 -4.30 -6.75
CA LYS A 168 13.36 -4.25 -7.71
C LYS A 168 12.39 -5.42 -7.54
N GLN A 169 12.90 -6.64 -7.34
CA GLN A 169 12.03 -7.80 -7.09
C GLN A 169 11.20 -7.60 -5.81
N MET A 170 11.81 -7.18 -4.71
CA MET A 170 11.12 -6.94 -3.44
C MET A 170 10.06 -5.84 -3.55
N LEU A 171 10.34 -4.76 -4.28
CA LEU A 171 9.37 -3.70 -4.58
C LEU A 171 8.20 -4.23 -5.42
N LYS A 172 8.51 -5.03 -6.45
CA LYS A 172 7.50 -5.63 -7.29
C LYS A 172 6.57 -6.53 -6.48
N ASP A 173 7.13 -7.44 -5.69
CA ASP A 173 6.35 -8.37 -4.86
C ASP A 173 5.46 -7.62 -3.85
N LEU A 174 6.00 -6.56 -3.23
CA LEU A 174 5.27 -5.70 -2.31
C LEU A 174 4.10 -4.99 -2.99
N ILE A 175 4.34 -4.34 -4.13
CA ILE A 175 3.34 -3.54 -4.83
C ILE A 175 2.29 -4.44 -5.46
N GLU A 176 2.67 -5.57 -6.07
CA GLU A 176 1.70 -6.52 -6.64
C GLU A 176 0.75 -7.06 -5.59
N ARG A 177 1.24 -7.29 -4.36
CA ARG A 177 0.42 -7.68 -3.21
C ARG A 177 -0.47 -6.54 -2.72
N ASP A 178 0.11 -5.37 -2.43
CA ASP A 178 -0.56 -4.35 -1.62
C ASP A 178 -1.25 -3.22 -2.42
N ARG A 179 -1.05 -3.13 -3.75
CA ARG A 179 -1.59 -2.03 -4.58
C ARG A 179 -3.11 -1.90 -4.57
N ASN A 180 -3.83 -2.96 -4.22
CA ASN A 180 -5.29 -2.95 -4.18
C ASN A 180 -5.86 -2.47 -2.84
N HIS A 181 -5.01 -2.27 -1.81
CA HIS A 181 -5.41 -1.70 -0.53
C HIS A 181 -5.54 -0.16 -0.64
N PRO A 182 -6.75 0.42 -0.43
CA PRO A 182 -6.91 1.88 -0.37
C PRO A 182 -6.12 2.52 0.78
N SER A 183 -5.90 1.80 1.88
CA SER A 183 -5.11 2.28 3.03
C SER A 183 -3.64 2.52 2.70
N ALA A 184 -3.05 1.77 1.76
CA ALA A 184 -1.71 2.06 1.27
C ALA A 184 -1.73 3.42 0.54
N ILE A 185 -1.11 4.45 1.12
CA ILE A 185 -1.12 5.80 0.53
C ILE A 185 0.23 6.21 -0.06
N MET A 186 1.32 5.48 0.25
CA MET A 186 2.66 5.82 -0.18
C MET A 186 3.56 4.59 -0.14
N TRP A 187 4.48 4.49 -1.09
CA TRP A 187 5.51 3.45 -1.13
C TRP A 187 6.83 3.99 -0.57
N SER A 188 7.31 3.41 0.53
CA SER A 188 8.64 3.67 1.03
C SER A 188 9.61 2.62 0.51
N ILE A 189 10.59 3.05 -0.28
CA ILE A 189 11.50 2.12 -0.94
C ILE A 189 12.70 1.77 -0.05
N SER A 190 13.07 2.59 0.94
CA SER A 190 14.17 2.25 1.84
C SER A 190 14.15 3.06 3.14
N ASN A 191 14.73 2.46 4.18
CA ASN A 191 15.01 3.12 5.44
C ASN A 191 16.51 3.23 5.71
N GLU A 192 16.94 4.46 5.93
CA GLU A 192 18.29 4.89 6.32
C GLU A 192 19.43 4.25 5.50
N PRO A 193 19.36 4.21 4.15
CA PRO A 193 20.46 3.69 3.36
C PRO A 193 21.72 4.55 3.56
N GLU A 194 22.90 3.93 3.55
CA GLU A 194 24.16 4.68 3.65
C GLU A 194 24.44 5.40 2.32
N THR A 195 24.08 6.67 2.22
CA THR A 195 24.24 7.46 0.98
C THR A 195 25.48 8.35 0.97
N LEU A 196 25.85 8.93 2.12
CA LEU A 196 26.88 9.97 2.26
C LEU A 196 28.33 9.53 1.95
N ARG A 197 28.59 8.22 1.83
CA ARG A 197 29.94 7.65 1.71
C ARG A 197 30.11 6.77 0.47
N ARG A 198 29.15 6.82 -0.46
CA ARG A 198 28.95 5.77 -1.45
C ARG A 198 28.59 6.39 -2.81
N ASN A 199 29.57 6.47 -3.70
CA ASN A 199 29.34 6.83 -5.11
C ASN A 199 28.28 5.90 -5.72
N GLY A 200 27.32 6.45 -6.47
CA GLY A 200 26.28 5.68 -7.16
C GLY A 200 24.96 5.51 -6.39
N SER A 201 24.85 5.97 -5.14
CA SER A 201 23.59 5.90 -4.37
C SER A 201 22.43 6.65 -5.05
N ARG A 202 22.69 7.85 -5.60
CA ARG A 202 21.69 8.65 -6.33
C ARG A 202 21.13 7.90 -7.54
N ASP A 203 22.00 7.43 -8.45
CA ASP A 203 21.60 6.67 -9.65
C ASP A 203 20.83 5.38 -9.27
N TYR A 204 21.26 4.70 -8.21
CA TYR A 204 20.58 3.51 -7.70
C TYR A 204 19.14 3.82 -7.24
N PHE A 205 18.94 4.86 -6.43
CA PHE A 205 17.61 5.22 -5.93
C PHE A 205 16.73 5.86 -7.00
N GLU A 206 17.28 6.63 -7.93
CA GLU A 206 16.55 7.16 -9.08
C GLU A 206 15.96 6.01 -9.93
N LYS A 207 16.75 4.97 -10.21
CA LYS A 207 16.27 3.76 -10.89
C LYS A 207 15.16 3.04 -10.15
N LEU A 208 15.15 3.08 -8.81
CA LEU A 208 14.11 2.44 -8.00
C LEU A 208 12.84 3.28 -7.93
N VAL A 209 12.96 4.61 -7.83
CA VAL A 209 11.82 5.54 -7.88
C VAL A 209 11.10 5.42 -9.22
N ASN A 210 11.84 5.48 -10.33
CA ASN A 210 11.27 5.32 -11.67
C ASN A 210 10.60 3.95 -11.83
N TYR A 211 11.29 2.88 -11.40
CA TYR A 211 10.71 1.53 -11.43
C TYR A 211 9.45 1.39 -10.57
N THR A 212 9.39 2.05 -9.42
CA THR A 212 8.21 2.06 -8.56
C THR A 212 7.04 2.76 -9.24
N HIS A 213 7.28 3.88 -9.92
CA HIS A 213 6.26 4.57 -10.72
C HIS A 213 5.80 3.77 -11.95
N ASP A 214 6.69 3.01 -12.58
CA ASP A 214 6.33 2.09 -13.66
C ASP A 214 5.37 0.98 -13.17
N LEU A 215 5.52 0.53 -11.92
CA LEU A 215 4.65 -0.46 -11.29
C LEU A 215 3.34 0.13 -10.78
N ASP A 216 3.40 1.30 -10.15
CA ASP A 216 2.25 2.01 -9.60
C ASP A 216 2.49 3.53 -9.61
N ASN A 217 1.84 4.22 -10.55
CA ASN A 217 1.86 5.68 -10.66
C ASN A 217 0.73 6.36 -9.86
N THR A 218 -0.10 5.60 -9.12
CA THR A 218 -1.24 6.13 -8.37
C THR A 218 -0.88 6.59 -6.96
N ARG A 219 0.35 6.33 -6.51
CA ARG A 219 0.85 6.64 -5.17
C ARG A 219 2.21 7.34 -5.23
N PRO A 220 2.47 8.29 -4.31
CA PRO A 220 3.79 8.88 -4.13
C PRO A 220 4.80 7.86 -3.60
N VAL A 221 6.08 8.17 -3.82
CA VAL A 221 7.23 7.37 -3.39
C VAL A 221 8.05 8.16 -2.37
N THR A 222 8.54 7.49 -1.32
CA THR A 222 9.38 8.06 -0.26
C THR A 222 10.62 7.23 0.02
N ILE A 223 11.64 7.91 0.56
CA ILE A 223 12.84 7.31 1.16
C ILE A 223 13.09 8.02 2.48
N VAL A 224 13.43 7.26 3.52
CA VAL A 224 13.92 7.84 4.78
C VAL A 224 15.44 7.77 4.78
N PHE A 225 16.13 8.91 4.89
CA PHE A 225 17.59 8.96 4.95
C PHE A 225 18.11 9.05 6.39
N GLY A 226 19.25 8.41 6.66
CA GLY A 226 19.87 8.33 8.00
C GLY A 226 20.68 9.58 8.41
N GLY A 227 20.87 10.54 7.50
CA GLY A 227 21.57 11.80 7.73
C GLY A 227 20.82 12.99 7.12
N PRO A 228 21.27 14.24 7.34
CA PRO A 228 20.65 15.42 6.73
C PRO A 228 20.65 15.28 5.21
N THR A 229 19.45 15.31 4.63
CA THR A 229 19.26 15.31 3.18
C THR A 229 19.92 16.56 2.61
N GLN A 230 20.86 16.41 1.67
CA GLN A 230 21.30 17.57 0.90
C GLN A 230 20.14 17.95 -0.03
N ILE A 231 19.84 19.24 -0.13
CA ILE A 231 18.69 19.78 -0.89
C ILE A 231 18.73 19.33 -2.37
N GLU A 232 19.90 18.96 -2.88
CA GLU A 232 20.10 18.45 -4.24
C GLU A 232 19.60 17.00 -4.47
N ASP A 233 19.25 16.26 -3.42
CA ASP A 233 18.83 14.85 -3.47
C ASP A 233 17.32 14.66 -3.62
N ILE A 234 16.53 15.74 -3.54
CA ILE A 234 15.06 15.70 -3.58
C ILE A 234 14.59 16.36 -4.88
N ASP A 235 14.38 15.57 -5.92
CA ASP A 235 13.54 16.01 -7.03
C ASP A 235 12.07 15.89 -6.64
N ASN A 236 11.17 16.59 -7.34
CA ASN A 236 9.73 16.66 -7.06
C ASN A 236 9.00 15.29 -7.12
N THR A 237 9.72 14.21 -7.41
CA THR A 237 9.24 12.82 -7.51
C THR A 237 9.39 12.01 -6.21
N VAL A 238 10.21 12.47 -5.24
CA VAL A 238 10.44 11.76 -3.97
C VAL A 238 9.98 12.61 -2.80
N ALA A 239 8.98 12.17 -2.06
CA ALA A 239 8.68 12.73 -0.75
C ALA A 239 9.78 12.26 0.22
N ALA A 240 10.80 13.06 0.50
CA ALA A 240 11.81 12.68 1.48
C ALA A 240 11.29 12.97 2.90
N TYR A 241 11.07 11.91 3.69
CA TYR A 241 10.88 12.06 5.13
C TYR A 241 12.26 12.01 5.79
N SER A 242 12.84 13.18 6.06
CA SER A 242 13.87 13.24 7.10
C SER A 242 13.21 12.98 8.45
N LYS A 243 13.93 12.28 9.34
CA LYS A 243 13.48 11.91 10.69
C LYS A 243 12.60 13.00 11.32
N CYS A 244 11.31 12.70 11.47
CA CYS A 244 10.36 13.40 12.34
C CYS A 244 10.37 14.94 12.20
N SER A 245 9.78 15.50 11.14
CA SER A 245 9.42 16.93 11.10
C SER A 245 8.35 17.22 10.04
N ILE A 246 7.08 17.20 10.41
CA ILE A 246 6.09 18.08 9.77
C ILE A 246 5.37 18.82 10.89
N ALA A 247 5.98 19.90 11.38
CA ALA A 247 5.25 21.03 11.93
C ALA A 247 6.20 22.23 11.95
N PRO A 248 6.06 23.23 11.06
CA PRO A 248 6.35 24.58 11.49
C PRO A 248 5.26 24.94 12.49
N VAL A 249 5.62 25.00 13.77
CA VAL A 249 4.84 25.69 14.79
C VAL A 249 4.69 27.13 14.31
N SER A 250 3.52 27.49 13.80
CA SER A 250 3.15 28.88 13.63
C SER A 250 2.95 29.47 15.04
N THR A 251 3.84 30.38 15.40
CA THR A 251 3.69 31.43 16.42
C THR A 251 2.26 31.67 16.91
N LEU A 252 2.04 31.34 18.18
CA LEU A 252 1.33 32.18 19.16
C LEU A 252 2.31 32.49 20.28
#